data_AF-A0A430EM82-F1
#
_entry.id   AF-A0A430EM82-F1
#
_cell.length_a   1.000
_cell.length_b   1.000
_cell.length_c   1.000
_cell.angle_alpha   90.00
_cell.angle_beta   90.00
_cell.angle_gamma   90.00
#
_symmetry.space_group_name_H-M   'P 1'
#
loop_
_entity.id
_entity.type
_entity.pdbx_description
1 polymer ?
#
loop_
_entity_poly.entity_id
_entity_poly.type
_entity_poly.pdbx_seq_one_letter_code
_entity_poly.pdbx_strand_id
1 'polypeptide(L)'
;MGHEFSSTILIVDDEDYIRILAASLLKEEGFQVLEASDTSEALALAAKHDIDVLLTDLHMPGLLDGLQLAAEIRASDPLVHVIISSGGDPSVLKDDEMGAVFLPKPYRPHQLTRAVRMNAIG
;
A
#
# COMPACT_ATOMS: atom_id res chain seq x y z
N MET A 1 -8.54 21.10 -20.13
CA MET A 1 -9.01 20.84 -18.76
C MET A 1 -8.53 19.44 -18.41
N GLY A 2 -7.36 19.33 -17.80
CA GLY A 2 -6.79 18.03 -17.45
C GLY A 2 -7.44 17.54 -16.19
N HIS A 3 -8.16 16.43 -16.25
CA HIS A 3 -8.40 15.65 -15.05
C HIS A 3 -7.03 15.12 -14.62
N GLU A 4 -6.40 15.75 -13.64
CA GLU A 4 -5.33 15.11 -12.88
C GLU A 4 -5.98 13.91 -12.17
N PHE A 5 -5.75 12.71 -12.70
CA PHE A 5 -6.08 11.48 -12.00
C PHE A 5 -5.18 11.44 -10.76
N SER A 6 -5.71 11.88 -9.63
CA SER A 6 -5.03 11.74 -8.34
C SER A 6 -5.39 10.35 -7.83
N SER A 7 -4.48 9.39 -8.02
CA SER A 7 -4.67 8.02 -7.54
C SER A 7 -4.76 8.01 -6.02
N THR A 8 -5.66 7.18 -5.48
CA THR A 8 -5.88 6.99 -4.06
C THR A 8 -5.02 5.83 -3.56
N ILE A 9 -4.19 6.11 -2.56
CA ILE A 9 -3.28 5.14 -1.95
C ILE A 9 -3.74 4.87 -0.53
N LEU A 10 -3.97 3.61 -0.19
CA LEU A 10 -4.17 3.19 1.19
C LEU A 10 -2.83 2.70 1.76
N ILE A 11 -2.35 3.38 2.80
CA ILE A 11 -1.14 3.01 3.54
C ILE A 11 -1.55 2.31 4.82
N VAL A 12 -1.03 1.10 5.04
CA VAL A 12 -1.30 0.28 6.22
C VAL A 12 0.01 -0.11 6.88
N ASP A 13 0.24 0.38 8.08
CA ASP A 13 1.48 0.17 8.81
C ASP A 13 1.21 0.45 10.29
N ASP A 14 1.59 -0.44 11.21
CA ASP A 14 1.37 -0.24 12.65
C ASP A 14 2.38 0.75 13.26
N GLU A 15 3.47 1.04 12.57
CA GLU A 15 4.45 2.02 12.99
C GLU A 15 4.05 3.44 12.55
N ASP A 16 3.44 4.21 13.46
CA ASP A 16 2.96 5.59 13.21
C ASP A 16 3.97 6.47 12.48
N TYR A 17 5.24 6.42 12.88
CA TYR A 17 6.29 7.24 12.27
C TYR A 17 6.52 6.88 10.80
N ILE A 18 6.53 5.59 10.46
CA ILE A 18 6.72 5.12 9.08
C ILE A 18 5.49 5.47 8.24
N ARG A 19 4.29 5.22 8.78
CA ARG A 19 3.01 5.51 8.13
C ARG A 19 2.89 7.00 7.78
N ILE A 20 3.10 7.88 8.76
CA ILE A 20 3.01 9.34 8.58
C ILE A 20 4.07 9.83 7.59
N LEU A 21 5.30 9.34 7.68
CA LEU A 21 6.36 9.72 6.73
C LEU A 21 6.00 9.33 5.30
N ALA A 22 5.56 8.08 5.08
CA ALA A 22 5.14 7.62 3.77
C ALA A 22 3.96 8.43 3.22
N ALA A 23 2.97 8.70 4.07
CA ALA A 23 1.81 9.51 3.73
C ALA A 23 2.20 10.93 3.33
N SER A 24 3.05 11.60 4.10
CA SER A 24 3.56 12.94 3.76
C SER A 24 4.26 12.97 2.40
N LEU A 25 5.14 12.01 2.15
CA LEU A 25 5.88 11.94 0.88
C LEU A 25 4.97 11.72 -0.33
N LEU A 26 3.95 10.88 -0.19
CA LEU A 26 3.01 10.60 -1.28
C LEU A 26 2.01 11.76 -1.49
N LYS A 27 1.56 12.41 -0.42
CA LYS A 27 0.74 13.63 -0.52
C LYS A 27 1.50 14.77 -1.21
N GLU A 28 2.81 14.94 -0.92
CA GLU A 28 3.68 15.93 -1.58
C GLU A 28 3.80 15.70 -3.10
N GLU A 29 3.67 14.44 -3.55
CA GLU A 29 3.67 14.07 -4.96
C GLU A 29 2.31 14.24 -5.65
N GLY A 30 1.26 14.65 -4.93
CA GLY A 30 -0.08 14.91 -5.46
C GLY A 30 -1.05 13.72 -5.40
N PHE A 31 -0.71 12.65 -4.69
CA PHE A 31 -1.61 11.51 -4.47
C PHE A 31 -2.63 11.78 -3.36
N GLN A 32 -3.81 11.19 -3.47
CA GLN A 32 -4.71 11.06 -2.32
C GLN A 32 -4.22 9.89 -1.45
N VAL A 33 -4.18 10.10 -0.14
CA VAL A 33 -3.66 9.09 0.78
C VAL A 33 -4.64 8.87 1.92
N LEU A 34 -5.03 7.60 2.07
CA LEU A 34 -5.74 7.04 3.21
C LEU A 34 -4.71 6.33 4.10
N GLU A 35 -4.85 6.43 5.41
CA GLU A 35 -3.91 5.85 6.37
C GLU A 35 -4.69 4.93 7.32
N ALA A 36 -4.14 3.74 7.57
CA ALA A 36 -4.66 2.79 8.54
C ALA A 36 -3.53 2.25 9.42
N SER A 37 -3.75 2.14 10.74
CA SER A 37 -2.76 1.54 11.65
C SER A 37 -2.86 0.03 11.75
N ASP A 38 -3.93 -0.57 11.23
CA ASP A 38 -4.17 -2.01 11.28
C ASP A 38 -5.05 -2.50 10.12
N THR A 39 -5.16 -3.82 10.00
CA THR A 39 -5.91 -4.47 8.92
C THR A 39 -7.42 -4.25 9.00
N SER A 40 -7.99 -4.05 10.19
CA SER A 40 -9.42 -3.82 10.35
C SER A 40 -9.82 -2.42 9.88
N GLU A 41 -9.03 -1.41 10.23
CA GLU A 41 -9.18 -0.05 9.71
C GLU A 41 -8.98 0.00 8.20
N ALA A 42 -7.96 -0.71 7.68
CA ALA A 42 -7.68 -0.81 6.26
C ALA A 42 -8.88 -1.35 5.46
N LEU A 43 -9.48 -2.47 5.91
CA LEU A 43 -10.66 -3.05 5.27
C LEU A 43 -11.87 -2.11 5.34
N ALA A 44 -12.06 -1.40 6.46
CA ALA A 44 -13.15 -0.44 6.60
C ALA A 44 -12.99 0.78 5.68
N LEU A 45 -11.76 1.21 5.39
CA LEU A 45 -11.47 2.26 4.42
C LEU A 45 -11.64 1.75 2.99
N ALA A 46 -11.12 0.56 2.67
CA ALA A 46 -11.28 -0.06 1.36
C ALA A 46 -12.74 -0.33 0.98
N ALA A 47 -13.61 -0.59 1.96
CA ALA A 47 -15.04 -0.74 1.70
C ALA A 47 -15.76 0.59 1.41
N LYS A 48 -15.16 1.74 1.70
CA LYS A 48 -15.78 3.08 1.59
C LYS A 48 -15.18 3.94 0.48
N HIS A 49 -13.99 3.60 0.01
CA HIS A 49 -13.21 4.38 -0.94
C HIS A 49 -12.70 3.47 -2.05
N ASP A 50 -12.75 3.94 -3.29
CA ASP A 50 -12.02 3.32 -4.39
C ASP A 50 -10.52 3.59 -4.18
N ILE A 51 -9.73 2.51 -4.11
CA ILE A 51 -8.29 2.56 -3.88
C ILE A 51 -7.60 2.04 -5.12
N ASP A 52 -6.58 2.75 -5.60
CA ASP A 52 -5.77 2.30 -6.75
C ASP A 52 -4.56 1.48 -6.29
N VAL A 53 -3.98 1.85 -5.15
CA VAL A 53 -2.77 1.23 -4.60
C VAL A 53 -2.92 0.94 -3.11
N LEU A 54 -2.68 -0.31 -2.71
CA LEU A 54 -2.43 -0.71 -1.34
C LEU A 54 -0.92 -0.72 -1.09
N LEU A 55 -0.45 0.08 -0.14
CA LEU A 55 0.88 0.00 0.43
C LEU A 55 0.76 -0.54 1.86
N THR A 56 1.13 -1.78 2.10
CA THR A 56 0.98 -2.41 3.42
C THR A 56 2.30 -2.93 3.95
N ASP A 57 2.52 -2.79 5.26
CA ASP A 57 3.53 -3.59 5.93
C ASP A 57 3.16 -5.08 5.87
N LEU A 58 4.15 -5.95 5.76
CA LEU A 58 3.93 -7.39 5.77
C LEU A 58 3.54 -7.90 7.15
N HIS A 59 4.22 -7.42 8.20
CA HIS A 59 4.18 -7.97 9.54
C HIS A 59 3.51 -6.99 10.50
N MET A 60 2.18 -6.99 10.50
CA MET A 60 1.40 -6.21 11.45
C MET A 60 0.82 -7.10 12.56
N PRO A 61 0.69 -6.58 13.80
CA PRO A 61 -0.01 -7.28 14.86
C PRO A 61 -1.49 -7.46 14.50
N GLY A 62 -2.03 -8.67 14.67
CA GLY A 62 -3.44 -8.94 14.41
C GLY A 62 -3.71 -10.35 13.90
N LEU A 63 -4.91 -10.53 13.32
CA LEU A 63 -5.36 -11.79 12.74
C LEU A 63 -4.91 -12.01 11.30
N LEU A 64 -4.67 -10.91 10.58
CA LEU A 64 -4.27 -10.91 9.17
C LEU A 64 -2.92 -10.22 9.03
N ASP A 65 -2.02 -10.83 8.25
CA ASP A 65 -0.80 -10.18 7.79
C ASP A 65 -1.05 -9.32 6.52
N GLY A 66 -0.02 -8.63 6.05
CA GLY A 66 -0.15 -7.73 4.88
C GLY A 66 -0.52 -8.46 3.58
N LEU A 67 -0.11 -9.72 3.40
CA LEU A 67 -0.47 -10.50 2.20
C LEU A 67 -1.93 -10.96 2.26
N GLN A 68 -2.38 -11.39 3.43
CA GLN A 68 -3.78 -11.76 3.65
C GLN A 68 -4.71 -10.55 3.49
N LEU A 69 -4.32 -9.37 4.00
CA LEU A 69 -5.04 -8.13 3.77
C LEU A 69 -5.14 -7.81 2.28
N ALA A 70 -4.02 -7.91 1.55
CA ALA A 70 -3.99 -7.67 0.11
C ALA A 70 -4.91 -8.62 -0.66
N ALA A 71 -4.93 -9.90 -0.29
CA ALA A 71 -5.82 -10.89 -0.89
C ALA A 71 -7.30 -10.56 -0.66
N GLU A 72 -7.68 -10.15 0.56
CA GLU A 72 -9.06 -9.74 0.90
C GLU A 72 -9.50 -8.49 0.11
N ILE A 73 -8.63 -7.48 0.02
CA ILE A 73 -8.92 -6.27 -0.77
C ILE A 73 -9.07 -6.61 -2.25
N ARG A 74 -8.17 -7.45 -2.80
CA ARG A 74 -8.23 -7.85 -4.21
C ARG A 74 -9.36 -8.81 -4.56
N ALA A 75 -9.87 -9.55 -3.58
CA ALA A 75 -11.09 -10.33 -3.78
C ALA A 75 -12.31 -9.42 -4.03
N SER A 76 -12.31 -8.21 -3.49
CA SER A 76 -13.34 -7.20 -3.71
C SER A 76 -13.06 -6.34 -4.95
N ASP A 77 -11.80 -5.95 -5.16
CA ASP A 77 -11.34 -5.21 -6.34
C ASP A 77 -10.02 -5.77 -6.89
N PRO A 78 -10.08 -6.62 -7.94
CA PRO A 78 -8.89 -7.24 -8.52
C PRO A 78 -7.88 -6.27 -9.15
N LEU A 79 -8.29 -5.03 -9.43
CA LEU A 79 -7.47 -4.00 -10.09
C LEU A 79 -6.53 -3.27 -9.12
N VAL A 80 -6.75 -3.40 -7.81
CA VAL A 80 -5.89 -2.77 -6.80
C VAL A 80 -4.46 -3.28 -6.95
N HIS A 81 -3.52 -2.36 -7.14
CA HIS A 81 -2.11 -2.67 -7.12
C HIS A 81 -1.60 -2.81 -5.69
N VAL A 82 -0.78 -3.83 -5.45
CA VAL A 82 -0.30 -4.15 -4.10
C VAL A 82 1.20 -3.92 -4.02
N ILE A 83 1.62 -3.13 -3.03
CA ILE A 83 3.01 -2.94 -2.63
C ILE A 83 3.15 -3.45 -1.20
N ILE A 84 3.98 -4.47 -1.02
CA ILE A 84 4.34 -4.99 0.29
C ILE A 84 5.65 -4.33 0.74
N SER A 85 5.59 -3.68 1.89
CA SER A 85 6.74 -3.04 2.52
C SER A 85 7.18 -3.86 3.73
N SER A 86 8.47 -4.19 3.86
CA SER A 86 8.95 -4.92 5.05
C SER A 86 10.47 -4.84 5.19
N GLY A 87 10.97 -4.95 6.43
CA GLY A 87 12.41 -5.09 6.69
C GLY A 87 12.96 -6.49 6.45
N GLY A 88 12.10 -7.45 6.09
CA GLY A 88 12.43 -8.85 5.85
C GLY A 88 12.95 -9.16 4.44
N ASP A 89 13.05 -10.45 4.14
CA ASP A 89 13.55 -10.96 2.86
C ASP A 89 12.44 -10.99 1.79
N PRO A 90 12.72 -10.57 0.54
CA PRO A 90 11.74 -10.58 -0.56
C PRO A 90 11.24 -11.99 -0.92
N SER A 91 11.87 -13.06 -0.42
CA SER A 91 11.42 -14.44 -0.65
C SER A 91 10.00 -14.73 -0.17
N VAL A 92 9.44 -13.90 0.70
CA VAL A 92 8.01 -13.96 1.06
C VAL A 92 7.06 -13.78 -0.13
N LEU A 93 7.52 -13.16 -1.22
CA LEU A 93 6.75 -13.03 -2.47
C LEU A 93 7.08 -14.11 -3.53
N LYS A 94 7.89 -15.13 -3.21
CA LYS A 94 8.31 -16.13 -4.22
C LYS A 94 7.15 -16.90 -4.85
N ASP A 95 6.08 -17.09 -4.10
CA ASP A 95 4.87 -17.78 -4.54
C ASP A 95 3.67 -16.81 -4.62
N ASP A 96 3.94 -15.51 -4.72
CA ASP A 96 2.91 -14.50 -4.85
C ASP A 96 2.29 -14.52 -6.26
N GLU A 97 1.10 -15.10 -6.38
CA GLU A 97 0.30 -15.09 -7.60
C GLU A 97 -0.37 -13.73 -7.84
N MET A 98 -0.31 -12.82 -6.86
CA MET A 98 -0.95 -11.51 -6.91
C MET A 98 -0.15 -10.50 -7.75
N GLY A 99 1.14 -10.73 -7.99
CA GLY A 99 2.00 -9.75 -8.66
C GLY A 99 2.32 -8.55 -7.77
N ALA A 100 2.33 -8.74 -6.45
CA ALA A 100 2.68 -7.72 -5.48
C ALA A 100 4.13 -7.26 -5.68
N VAL A 101 4.36 -5.95 -5.50
CA VAL A 101 5.69 -5.36 -5.57
C VAL A 101 6.30 -5.30 -4.18
N PHE A 102 7.51 -5.85 -4.01
CA PHE A 102 8.23 -5.72 -2.75
C PHE A 102 9.00 -4.39 -2.66
N LEU A 103 8.83 -3.68 -1.55
CA LEU A 103 9.61 -2.49 -1.20
C LEU A 103 10.35 -2.72 0.14
N PRO A 104 11.67 -2.96 0.14
CA PRO A 104 12.40 -3.20 1.38
C PRO A 104 12.44 -1.96 2.26
N LYS A 105 12.17 -2.13 3.56
CA LYS A 105 12.45 -1.13 4.60
C LYS A 105 13.93 -1.23 5.04
N PRO A 106 14.62 -0.11 5.30
CA PRO A 106 14.15 1.27 5.12
C PRO A 106 14.22 1.71 3.66
N TYR A 107 13.12 2.28 3.15
CA TYR A 107 13.08 2.87 1.81
C TYR A 107 13.40 4.37 1.84
N ARG A 108 14.09 4.85 0.80
CA ARG A 108 14.26 6.28 0.56
C ARG A 108 13.00 6.86 -0.08
N PRO A 109 12.71 8.16 0.12
CA PRO A 109 11.54 8.81 -0.48
C PRO A 109 11.34 8.53 -1.97
N HIS A 110 12.41 8.64 -2.77
CA HIS A 110 12.35 8.40 -4.21
C HIS A 110 12.04 6.94 -4.59
N GLN A 111 12.31 5.96 -3.72
CA GLN A 111 11.97 4.55 -3.98
C GLN A 111 10.47 4.33 -3.77
N LEU A 112 9.91 4.91 -2.71
CA LEU A 112 8.48 4.87 -2.42
C LEU A 112 7.66 5.52 -3.54
N THR A 113 8.00 6.77 -3.90
CA THR A 113 7.25 7.51 -4.92
C THR A 113 7.35 6.86 -6.29
N ARG A 114 8.51 6.28 -6.63
CA ARG A 114 8.69 5.52 -7.87
C ARG A 114 7.86 4.23 -7.88
N ALA A 115 7.85 3.47 -6.78
CA ALA A 115 7.08 2.24 -6.67
C ALA A 115 5.58 2.53 -6.86
N VAL A 116 5.06 3.56 -6.20
CA VAL A 116 3.67 4.00 -6.38
C VAL A 116 3.41 4.48 -7.80
N ARG A 117 4.21 5.41 -8.35
CA ARG A 117 3.98 5.94 -9.72
C ARG A 117 3.97 4.85 -10.79
N MET A 118 4.76 3.80 -10.65
CA MET A 118 4.79 2.69 -11.60
C MET A 118 3.52 1.81 -11.54
N ASN A 119 2.79 1.86 -10.43
CA ASN A 119 1.63 1.03 -10.17
C ASN A 119 0.31 1.83 -10.09
N ALA A 120 0.37 3.15 -9.98
CA ALA A 120 -0.81 4.02 -9.88
C ALA A 120 -1.26 4.61 -11.23
N ILE A 121 -0.45 4.46 -12.29
CA ILE A 121 -0.59 5.14 -13.59
C ILE A 121 -0.58 4.15 -14.76
N GLY A 122 -1.09 2.93 -14.52
CA GLY A 122 -1.21 1.86 -15.52
C GLY A 122 -2.42 2.02 -16.42
#